data_AF-A0A022M7T7-F1
#
_entry.id   AF-A0A022M7T7-F1
#
_cell.length_a   1.000
_cell.length_b   1.000
_cell.length_c   1.000
_cell.angle_alpha   90.00
_cell.angle_beta   90.00
_cell.angle_gamma   90.00
#
_symmetry.space_group_name_H-M   'P 1'
#
loop_
_entity.id
_entity.type
_entity.pdbx_description
1 polymer ?
#
loop_
_entity_poly.entity_id
_entity_poly.type
_entity_poly.pdbx_seq_one_letter_code
_entity_poly.pdbx_strand_id
1 'polypeptide(L)'
;MTVPTFPHSPAVPVDASAGTFTAVVACFARELAALIGEEPPCDLAPTGFIGLVERVRDVLGSVSIATWQEASEELDRAVGYLTDALTGTAGDRRSLLAWARTHLRDALEAAS
;
A
#
# COMPACT_ATOMS: atom_id res chain seq x y z
N MET A 1 3.43 -7.58 -55.09
CA MET A 1 2.67 -7.16 -53.89
C MET A 1 3.24 -7.92 -52.71
N THR A 2 4.04 -7.27 -51.86
CA THR A 2 4.52 -7.84 -50.59
C THR A 2 4.67 -6.69 -49.59
N VAL A 3 3.89 -6.73 -48.51
CA VAL A 3 3.96 -5.88 -47.31
C VAL A 3 4.11 -6.84 -46.11
N PRO A 4 4.52 -6.39 -44.92
CA PRO A 4 5.89 -6.54 -44.42
C PRO A 4 5.95 -7.45 -43.16
N THR A 5 7.14 -7.83 -42.72
CA THR A 5 7.33 -8.44 -41.39
C THR A 5 8.18 -7.51 -40.53
N PHE A 6 7.51 -6.75 -39.66
CA PHE A 6 8.16 -6.09 -38.53
C PHE A 6 8.15 -7.05 -37.33
N PRO A 7 9.29 -7.30 -36.67
CA PRO A 7 9.26 -7.93 -35.36
C PRO A 7 8.80 -6.89 -34.33
N HIS A 8 7.54 -6.97 -33.93
CA HIS A 8 7.02 -6.22 -32.80
C HIS A 8 7.54 -6.89 -31.53
N SER A 9 8.60 -6.33 -30.93
CA SER A 9 8.95 -6.64 -29.54
C SER A 9 7.80 -6.17 -28.65
N PRO A 10 7.11 -7.03 -27.89
CA PRO A 10 6.30 -6.54 -26.80
C PRO A 10 7.28 -6.15 -25.69
N ALA A 11 7.62 -4.87 -25.61
CA ALA A 11 7.88 -4.28 -24.31
C ALA A 11 6.60 -4.52 -23.51
N VAL A 12 6.64 -5.49 -22.60
CA VAL A 12 5.54 -5.77 -21.67
C VAL A 12 5.22 -4.42 -21.03
N PRO A 13 4.03 -3.84 -21.22
CA PRO A 13 3.68 -2.65 -20.46
C PRO A 13 3.73 -3.09 -19.01
N VAL A 14 4.78 -2.67 -18.28
CA VAL A 14 4.78 -2.75 -16.84
C VAL A 14 3.49 -2.08 -16.43
N ASP A 15 2.59 -2.85 -15.84
CA ASP A 15 1.28 -2.38 -15.46
C ASP A 15 1.49 -1.15 -14.58
N ALA A 16 1.16 0.05 -15.09
CA ALA A 16 1.48 1.30 -14.41
C ALA A 16 0.82 1.35 -13.01
N SER A 17 -0.23 0.55 -12.83
CA SER A 17 -0.87 0.34 -11.55
C SER A 17 -0.04 -0.54 -10.60
N ALA A 18 0.59 -1.62 -11.06
CA ALA A 18 1.54 -2.39 -10.25
C ALA A 18 2.72 -1.51 -9.79
N GLY A 19 3.18 -0.60 -10.65
CA GLY A 19 4.16 0.42 -10.27
C GLY A 19 3.65 1.39 -9.21
N THR A 20 2.36 1.76 -9.25
CA THR A 20 1.75 2.67 -8.27
C THR A 20 1.62 2.02 -6.88
N PHE A 21 1.21 0.76 -6.80
CA PHE A 21 1.14 0.04 -5.52
C PHE A 21 2.54 -0.10 -4.90
N THR A 22 3.53 -0.51 -5.69
CA THR A 22 4.92 -0.65 -5.25
C THR A 22 5.48 0.67 -4.70
N ALA A 23 5.13 1.80 -5.32
CA ALA A 23 5.52 3.11 -4.82
C ALA A 23 4.91 3.45 -3.45
N VAL A 24 3.66 3.04 -3.18
CA VAL A 24 3.05 3.17 -1.85
C VAL A 24 3.81 2.30 -0.85
N VAL A 25 4.07 1.03 -1.16
CA VAL A 25 4.82 0.13 -0.26
C VAL A 25 6.19 0.72 0.09
N ALA A 26 6.96 1.15 -0.90
CA ALA A 26 8.29 1.70 -0.70
C ALA A 26 8.29 3.00 0.12
N CYS A 27 7.21 3.77 0.07
CA CYS A 27 7.07 5.01 0.83
C CYS A 27 6.81 4.73 2.31
N PHE A 28 5.90 3.80 2.64
CA PHE A 28 5.37 3.68 4.00
C PHE A 28 5.93 2.49 4.81
N ALA A 29 6.45 1.44 4.15
CA ALA A 29 6.82 0.20 4.84
C ALA A 29 7.84 0.42 5.97
N ARG A 30 8.82 1.31 5.77
CA ARG A 30 9.83 1.63 6.79
C ARG A 30 9.26 2.34 8.00
N GLU A 31 8.43 3.37 7.78
CA GLU A 31 7.88 4.16 8.87
C GLU A 31 6.90 3.33 9.69
N LEU A 32 6.06 2.53 9.03
CA LEU A 32 5.14 1.61 9.69
C LEU A 32 5.86 0.51 10.48
N ALA A 33 6.90 -0.10 9.92
CA ALA A 33 7.69 -1.10 10.64
C ALA A 33 8.39 -0.50 11.88
N ALA A 34 8.87 0.75 11.76
CA ALA A 34 9.50 1.46 12.87
C ALA A 34 8.54 1.71 14.04
N LEU A 35 7.24 1.93 13.78
CA LEU A 35 6.24 2.13 14.85
C LEU A 35 6.13 0.93 15.79
N ILE A 36 6.37 -0.28 15.28
CA ILE A 36 6.32 -1.53 16.05
C ILE A 36 7.70 -2.10 16.36
N GLY A 37 8.77 -1.35 16.05
CA GLY A 37 10.15 -1.78 16.25
C GLY A 37 10.61 -2.95 15.36
N GLU A 38 9.92 -3.19 14.25
CA GLU A 38 10.33 -4.19 13.24
C GLU A 38 11.23 -3.55 12.16
N GLU A 39 12.08 -4.37 11.52
CA GLU A 39 12.86 -3.94 10.36
C GLU A 39 11.99 -4.03 9.09
N PRO A 40 12.00 -3.02 8.20
CA PRO A 40 11.22 -3.08 6.97
C PRO A 40 11.73 -4.17 6.03
N PRO A 41 10.85 -5.08 5.57
CA PRO A 41 11.23 -6.05 4.55
C PRO A 41 11.51 -5.36 3.21
N CYS A 42 12.70 -5.60 2.63
CA CYS A 42 13.16 -4.99 1.38
C CYS A 42 12.33 -5.33 0.13
N ASP A 43 11.64 -6.47 0.13
CA ASP A 43 10.85 -6.96 -1.02
C ASP A 43 9.44 -7.37 -0.56
N LEU A 44 8.71 -6.40 -0.01
CA LEU A 44 7.37 -6.65 0.48
C LEU A 44 6.36 -6.68 -0.68
N ALA A 45 5.84 -7.86 -0.97
CA ALA A 45 4.73 -8.00 -1.90
C ALA A 45 3.51 -7.18 -1.40
N PRO A 46 2.61 -6.73 -2.30
CA PRO A 46 1.43 -5.95 -1.91
C PRO A 46 0.59 -6.56 -0.79
N THR A 47 0.40 -7.88 -0.80
CA THR A 47 -0.30 -8.63 0.25
C THR A 47 0.49 -8.66 1.56
N GLY A 48 1.82 -8.75 1.48
CA GLY A 48 2.69 -8.65 2.66
C GLY A 48 2.67 -7.26 3.28
N PHE A 49 2.51 -6.20 2.47
CA PHE A 49 2.35 -4.84 2.95
C PHE A 49 1.03 -4.65 3.70
N ILE A 50 -0.07 -5.19 3.18
CA ILE A 50 -1.35 -5.20 3.91
C ILE A 50 -1.19 -5.89 5.26
N GLY A 51 -0.55 -7.06 5.31
CA GLY A 51 -0.30 -7.77 6.57
C GLY A 51 0.66 -7.04 7.53
N LEU A 52 1.52 -6.14 7.05
CA LEU A 52 2.29 -5.24 7.92
C LEU A 52 1.38 -4.15 8.51
N VAL A 53 0.56 -3.50 7.67
CA VAL A 53 -0.38 -2.46 8.11
C VAL A 53 -1.37 -3.01 9.15
N GLU A 54 -1.89 -4.21 8.95
CA GLU A 54 -2.77 -4.90 9.92
C GLU A 54 -2.06 -5.17 11.26
N ARG A 55 -0.80 -5.61 11.23
CA ARG A 55 -0.02 -5.81 12.47
C ARG A 55 0.20 -4.51 13.22
N VAL A 56 0.56 -3.43 12.52
CA VAL A 56 0.76 -2.12 13.14
C VAL A 56 -0.55 -1.60 13.73
N ARG A 57 -1.67 -1.74 13.00
CA ARG A 57 -3.02 -1.44 13.50
C ARG A 57 -3.28 -2.17 14.82
N ASP A 58 -3.08 -3.49 14.84
CA ASP A 58 -3.38 -4.30 16.01
C ASP A 58 -2.52 -3.92 17.22
N VAL A 59 -1.24 -3.59 17.00
CA VAL A 59 -0.35 -3.09 18.06
C VAL A 59 -0.84 -1.74 18.59
N LEU A 60 -1.09 -0.76 17.73
CA LEU A 60 -1.55 0.57 18.14
C LEU A 60 -2.93 0.52 18.82
N GLY A 61 -3.84 -0.29 18.28
CA GLY A 61 -5.17 -0.55 18.83
C GLY A 61 -5.16 -1.27 20.19
N SER A 62 -4.08 -1.97 20.53
CA SER A 62 -3.94 -2.60 21.86
C SER A 62 -3.55 -1.61 22.97
N VAL A 63 -3.07 -0.42 22.60
CA VAL A 63 -2.54 0.58 23.53
C VAL A 63 -3.60 1.63 23.85
N SER A 64 -3.84 1.90 25.14
CA SER A 64 -4.83 2.89 25.60
C SER A 64 -4.33 4.35 25.50
N ILE A 65 -3.68 4.70 24.40
CA ILE A 65 -3.29 6.07 24.06
C ILE A 65 -4.26 6.54 22.96
N ALA A 66 -4.97 7.63 23.20
CA ALA A 66 -6.04 8.09 22.30
C ALA A 66 -5.55 8.32 20.86
N THR A 67 -4.36 8.90 20.70
CA THR A 67 -3.77 9.15 19.38
C THR A 67 -3.35 7.87 18.66
N TRP A 68 -3.00 6.81 19.41
CA TRP A 68 -2.68 5.50 18.83
C TRP A 68 -3.95 4.72 18.44
N GLN A 69 -5.06 4.92 19.15
CA GLN A 69 -6.36 4.42 18.73
C GLN A 69 -6.82 5.08 17.43
N GLU A 70 -6.66 6.40 17.32
CA GLU A 70 -6.95 7.13 16.07
C GLU A 70 -6.08 6.63 14.92
N ALA A 71 -4.77 6.47 15.14
CA ALA A 71 -3.87 5.90 14.15
C ALA A 71 -4.30 4.48 13.73
N SER A 72 -4.76 3.65 14.67
CA SER A 72 -5.31 2.32 14.37
C SER A 72 -6.55 2.39 13.48
N GLU A 73 -7.48 3.30 13.73
CA GLU A 73 -8.67 3.48 12.88
C GLU A 73 -8.29 3.90 11.45
N GLU A 74 -7.30 4.78 11.31
CA GLU A 74 -6.80 5.19 10.00
C GLU A 74 -6.11 4.03 9.26
N LEU A 75 -5.32 3.21 9.96
CA LEU A 75 -4.72 2.01 9.38
C LEU A 75 -5.77 0.97 8.95
N ASP A 76 -6.87 0.81 9.69
CA ASP A 76 -7.97 -0.07 9.32
C ASP A 76 -8.64 0.36 8.00
N ARG A 77 -8.89 1.66 7.84
CA ARG A 77 -9.41 2.24 6.59
C ARG A 77 -8.42 2.03 5.44
N ALA A 78 -7.13 2.24 5.69
CA ALA A 78 -6.08 2.01 4.70
C ALA A 78 -6.05 0.55 4.22
N VAL A 79 -6.16 -0.43 5.13
CA VAL A 79 -6.24 -1.86 4.80
C VAL A 79 -7.40 -2.17 3.87
N GLY A 80 -8.58 -1.59 4.14
CA GLY A 80 -9.76 -1.71 3.27
C GLY A 80 -9.46 -1.26 1.84
N TYR A 81 -8.95 -0.04 1.68
CA TYR A 81 -8.63 0.51 0.36
C TYR A 81 -7.50 -0.24 -0.35
N LEU A 82 -6.48 -0.73 0.36
CA LEU A 82 -5.40 -1.53 -0.22
C LEU A 82 -5.90 -2.89 -0.71
N THR A 83 -6.80 -3.52 0.05
CA THR A 83 -7.42 -4.81 -0.30
C THR A 83 -8.34 -4.66 -1.51
N ASP A 84 -9.17 -3.61 -1.51
CA ASP A 84 -10.02 -3.28 -2.65
C ASP A 84 -9.19 -2.93 -3.89
N ALA A 85 -8.06 -2.23 -3.72
CA ALA A 85 -7.15 -1.94 -4.82
C ALA A 85 -6.54 -3.22 -5.44
N LEU A 86 -6.27 -4.24 -4.63
CA LEU A 86 -5.75 -5.52 -5.12
C LEU A 86 -6.79 -6.35 -5.88
N THR A 87 -8.02 -6.35 -5.40
CA THR A 87 -9.10 -7.20 -5.94
C THR A 87 -9.95 -6.50 -7.00
N GLY A 88 -9.92 -5.17 -7.05
CA GLY A 88 -10.74 -4.32 -7.91
C GLY A 88 -10.21 -4.15 -9.33
N THR A 89 -11.03 -3.48 -10.16
CA THR A 89 -10.72 -3.18 -11.56
C THR A 89 -9.69 -2.04 -11.67
N ALA A 90 -8.97 -1.97 -12.81
CA ALA A 90 -7.90 -0.99 -13.01
C ALA A 90 -8.36 0.48 -12.92
N GLY A 91 -9.64 0.77 -13.22
CA GLY A 91 -10.21 2.12 -13.15
C GLY A 91 -10.33 2.64 -11.71
N ASP A 92 -10.80 1.79 -10.80
CA ASP A 92 -11.03 2.15 -9.39
C ASP A 92 -9.73 2.14 -8.59
N ARG A 93 -8.77 1.29 -8.98
CA ARG A 93 -7.52 1.05 -8.26
C ARG A 93 -6.70 2.31 -7.99
N ARG A 94 -6.63 3.25 -8.94
CA ARG A 94 -5.86 4.49 -8.74
C ARG A 94 -6.47 5.35 -7.63
N SER A 95 -7.81 5.46 -7.61
CA SER A 95 -8.53 6.21 -6.58
C SER A 95 -8.40 5.52 -5.23
N LEU A 96 -8.54 4.19 -5.19
CA LEU A 96 -8.36 3.39 -3.97
C LEU A 96 -6.95 3.56 -3.39
N LEU A 97 -5.90 3.53 -4.21
CA LEU A 97 -4.54 3.77 -3.75
C LEU A 97 -4.30 5.21 -3.27
N ALA A 98 -4.98 6.20 -3.85
CA ALA A 98 -4.91 7.56 -3.36
C ALA A 98 -5.53 7.71 -1.98
N TRP A 99 -6.69 7.07 -1.74
CA TRP A 99 -7.33 7.03 -0.43
C TRP A 99 -6.48 6.27 0.60
N ALA A 100 -5.98 5.08 0.24
CA ALA A 100 -5.05 4.33 1.08
C ALA A 100 -3.86 5.19 1.50
N ARG A 101 -3.25 5.91 0.56
CA ARG A 101 -2.11 6.80 0.85
C ARG A 101 -2.47 7.91 1.85
N THR A 102 -3.65 8.50 1.75
CA THR A 102 -4.10 9.54 2.69
C THR A 102 -4.19 8.96 4.10
N HIS A 103 -4.93 7.86 4.27
CA HIS A 103 -5.09 7.22 5.58
C HIS A 103 -3.77 6.72 6.18
N LEU A 104 -2.85 6.21 5.35
CA LEU A 104 -1.50 5.85 5.81
C LEU A 104 -0.70 7.05 6.34
N ARG A 105 -0.87 8.24 5.75
CA ARG A 105 -0.23 9.46 6.26
C ARG A 105 -0.87 9.93 7.54
N ASP A 106 -2.20 9.98 7.58
CA ASP A 106 -2.96 10.42 8.74
C ASP A 106 -2.67 9.52 9.96
N ALA A 107 -2.54 8.20 9.74
CA ALA A 107 -2.12 7.25 10.76
C ALA A 107 -0.72 7.55 11.32
N LEU A 108 0.25 7.85 10.45
CA LEU A 108 1.62 8.18 10.88
C LEU A 108 1.67 9.52 11.64
N GLU A 109 0.87 10.50 11.22
CA GLU A 109 0.76 11.79 11.91
C GLU A 109 0.13 11.60 13.30
N ALA A 110 -0.92 10.79 13.43
CA ALA A 110 -1.55 10.48 14.71
C ALA A 110 -0.65 9.64 15.65
N ALA A 111 0.18 8.75 15.10
CA ALA A 111 1.08 7.91 15.89
C ALA A 111 2.39 8.62 16.34
N SER A 112 2.64 9.85 15.86
CA SER A 112 3.88 10.61 16.12
C SER A 112 3.98 11.28 17.49
#